data_AF-A0A399E9U9-F1
#
_entry.id   AF-A0A399E9U9-F1
#
_cell.length_a   1.000
_cell.length_b   1.000
_cell.length_c   1.000
_cell.angle_alpha   90.00
_cell.angle_beta   90.00
_cell.angle_gamma   90.00
#
_symmetry.space_group_name_H-M   'P 1'
#
loop_
_entity.id
_entity.type
_entity.pdbx_description
1 polymer ?
#
loop_
_entity_poly.entity_id
_entity_poly.type
_entity_poly.pdbx_seq_one_letter_code
_entity_poly.pdbx_strand_id
1 'polypeptide(L)'
;MDKRIVIPRIVVRPILPPPLEIGARIRPQWLNWQVGRYREKLSFGPGGKGKADIWVPEREGEQHNLILTQFYNSLIPQYGFIGSSQYAAVGTGSTAPDATQTQLVNEIGSSGSPRRTNSVPTGESNEIEALATYGEYNIRRVFEFTEAQVGGLNLTEWGFSPVNTYNGPLMTRELFRDGLGNPIVLTLDTDRRLRLIYRYKVTVSPTSAQDVSVNIGGDGPGIRTAKFLPTGMFSTLDSLNTHPNVNYFGILLSSANSTYRQRRGDIVVVDALARGGSIAGVGSVGFSSNAAPLTYIHTTNKFTTNSPNKALSYSSPSGSSRQASVLLQTTEHVITIKSVILNGNLYTNSSAEACPTINLVFDNGQEFTKDNLHKLLIAYWQITWQP
;
A
#
# COMPACT_ATOMS: atom_id res chain seq x y z
N MET A 1 -9.29 44.95 -23.56
CA MET A 1 -9.14 43.55 -23.98
C MET A 1 -8.01 42.95 -23.18
N ASP A 2 -8.35 42.14 -22.18
CA ASP A 2 -7.38 41.41 -21.37
C ASP A 2 -6.68 40.38 -22.27
N LYS A 3 -5.43 40.65 -22.64
CA LYS A 3 -4.57 39.65 -23.25
C LYS A 3 -4.23 38.63 -22.17
N ARG A 4 -5.07 37.61 -22.00
CA ARG A 4 -4.65 36.38 -21.32
C ARG A 4 -3.46 35.85 -22.11
N ILE A 5 -2.26 36.03 -21.55
CA ILE A 5 -1.05 35.38 -22.05
C ILE A 5 -1.26 33.89 -21.82
N VAL A 6 -1.65 33.17 -22.87
CA VAL A 6 -1.68 31.71 -22.87
C VAL A 6 -0.23 31.26 -22.97
N ILE A 7 0.36 30.90 -21.83
CA ILE A 7 1.71 30.32 -21.80
C ILE A 7 1.64 28.95 -22.49
N PRO A 8 2.43 28.70 -23.55
CA PRO A 8 2.43 27.42 -24.24
C PRO A 8 2.81 26.26 -23.29
N ARG A 9 2.12 25.12 -23.44
CA ARG A 9 2.21 23.96 -22.55
C ARG A 9 2.81 22.79 -23.31
N ILE A 10 3.97 22.30 -22.84
CA ILE A 10 4.44 20.98 -23.24
C ILE A 10 3.66 19.97 -22.41
N VAL A 11 2.96 19.09 -23.10
CA VAL A 11 2.20 18.03 -22.46
C VAL A 11 2.85 16.70 -22.75
N VAL A 12 3.29 16.03 -21.69
CA VAL A 12 3.64 14.63 -21.72
C VAL A 12 2.36 13.83 -21.47
N ARG A 13 1.91 13.05 -22.47
CA ARG A 13 0.69 12.20 -22.42
C ARG A 13 0.88 10.95 -23.31
N PRO A 14 0.40 9.76 -22.97
CA PRO A 14 0.31 8.67 -23.95
C PRO A 14 -0.65 9.06 -25.09
N ILE A 15 -0.24 8.94 -26.37
CA ILE A 15 -1.11 9.28 -27.53
C ILE A 15 -2.09 8.17 -27.88
N LEU A 16 -1.78 6.92 -27.52
CA LEU A 16 -2.68 5.78 -27.76
C LEU A 16 -2.93 5.02 -26.46
N PRO A 17 -4.17 4.54 -26.24
CA PRO A 17 -4.44 3.58 -25.18
C PRO A 17 -3.58 2.32 -25.39
N PRO A 18 -3.09 1.70 -24.31
CA PRO A 18 -3.31 2.11 -22.93
C PRO A 18 -2.29 3.17 -22.46
N PRO A 19 -2.68 4.05 -21.51
CA PRO A 19 -1.73 4.90 -20.81
C PRO A 19 -0.64 4.10 -20.09
N LEU A 20 0.31 4.78 -19.44
CA LEU A 20 1.22 4.11 -18.50
C LEU A 20 0.38 3.53 -17.35
N GLU A 21 0.06 2.25 -17.47
CA GLU A 21 -0.79 1.53 -16.54
C GLU A 21 0.07 0.78 -15.55
N ILE A 22 -0.10 1.16 -14.30
CA ILE A 22 0.29 0.34 -13.17
C ILE A 22 -0.95 -0.46 -12.79
N GLY A 23 -0.82 -1.78 -12.73
CA GLY A 23 -1.90 -2.67 -12.31
C GLY A 23 -1.69 -3.15 -10.90
N ALA A 24 -2.78 -3.25 -10.13
CA ALA A 24 -2.80 -3.92 -8.83
C ALA A 24 -3.94 -4.95 -8.78
N ARG A 25 -3.61 -6.21 -8.54
CA ARG A 25 -4.60 -7.27 -8.37
C ARG A 25 -4.65 -7.74 -6.93
N ILE A 26 -5.85 -7.81 -6.34
CA ILE A 26 -6.03 -8.20 -4.93
C ILE A 26 -6.77 -9.51 -4.84
N ARG A 27 -6.11 -10.53 -4.31
CA ARG A 27 -6.68 -11.86 -4.14
C ARG A 27 -6.86 -12.19 -2.67
N PRO A 28 -8.02 -12.75 -2.26
CA PRO A 28 -8.12 -13.34 -0.93
C PRO A 28 -7.08 -14.46 -0.80
N GLN A 29 -6.59 -14.68 0.41
CA GLN A 29 -5.81 -15.87 0.74
C GLN A 29 -6.56 -16.62 1.82
N TRP A 30 -6.42 -16.18 3.07
CA TRP A 30 -7.04 -16.84 4.20
C TRP A 30 -7.21 -15.90 5.38
N LEU A 31 -8.11 -16.31 6.26
CA LEU A 31 -8.45 -15.73 7.54
C LEU A 31 -8.25 -16.83 8.59
N ASN A 32 -7.65 -16.52 9.74
CA ASN A 32 -7.55 -17.45 10.85
C ASN A 32 -7.95 -16.75 12.15
N TRP A 33 -8.65 -17.46 13.00
CA TRP A 33 -8.94 -17.02 14.35
C TRP A 33 -8.35 -18.01 15.35
N GLN A 34 -7.90 -17.50 16.50
CA GLN A 34 -7.39 -18.31 17.60
C GLN A 34 -7.98 -17.81 18.91
N VAL A 35 -8.56 -18.71 19.69
CA VAL A 35 -8.89 -18.47 21.10
C VAL A 35 -7.78 -19.04 21.94
N GLY A 36 -7.31 -18.27 22.91
CA GLY A 36 -6.20 -18.70 23.74
C GLY A 36 -5.96 -17.77 24.92
N ARG A 37 -4.82 -18.01 25.58
CA ARG A 37 -4.31 -17.20 26.68
C ARG A 37 -2.79 -17.24 26.70
N TYR A 38 -2.21 -16.29 27.43
CA TYR A 38 -0.80 -16.37 27.77
C TYR A 38 -0.60 -17.32 28.94
N ARG A 39 0.43 -18.18 28.85
CA ARG A 39 0.90 -18.99 29.97
C ARG A 39 2.34 -18.62 30.28
N GLU A 40 2.66 -18.50 31.57
CA GLU A 40 4.04 -18.27 32.01
C GLU A 40 4.87 -19.53 31.68
N LYS A 41 5.92 -19.35 30.88
CA LYS A 41 6.96 -20.33 30.66
C LYS A 41 8.23 -19.88 31.35
N LEU A 42 8.81 -20.76 32.15
CA LEU A 42 10.14 -20.57 32.69
C LEU A 42 11.16 -20.78 31.58
N SER A 43 12.02 -19.79 31.34
CA SER A 43 13.18 -19.90 30.46
C SER A 43 14.46 -20.04 31.31
N PHE A 44 15.36 -20.90 30.86
CA PHE A 44 16.67 -21.11 31.50
C PHE A 44 17.75 -20.87 30.45
N GLY A 45 18.72 -20.03 30.75
CA GLY A 45 19.84 -19.72 29.87
C GLY A 45 21.02 -19.08 30.59
N PRO A 46 22.10 -18.70 29.87
CA PRO A 46 23.34 -18.18 30.47
C PRO A 46 23.17 -16.93 31.34
N GLY A 47 22.04 -16.23 31.22
CA GLY A 47 21.66 -15.06 32.04
C GLY A 47 20.77 -15.36 33.26
N GLY A 48 20.49 -16.63 33.59
CA GLY A 48 19.67 -17.02 34.74
C GLY A 48 18.24 -17.45 34.38
N LYS A 49 17.36 -17.50 35.41
CA LYS A 49 15.95 -17.90 35.30
C LYS A 49 15.11 -16.71 34.83
N GLY A 50 14.57 -16.79 33.62
CA GLY A 50 13.64 -15.81 33.06
C GLY A 50 12.19 -16.29 33.15
N LYS A 51 11.25 -15.34 33.21
CA LYS A 51 9.82 -15.58 32.99
C LYS A 51 9.46 -15.02 31.62
N ALA A 52 8.81 -15.82 30.78
CA ALA A 52 8.31 -15.37 29.49
C ALA A 52 6.87 -15.85 29.29
N ASP A 53 6.01 -14.96 28.82
CA ASP A 53 4.64 -15.32 28.46
C ASP A 53 4.62 -15.93 27.06
N ILE A 54 4.02 -17.12 26.94
CA ILE A 54 3.81 -17.79 25.66
C ILE A 54 2.33 -17.81 25.32
N TRP A 55 2.00 -17.49 24.06
CA TRP A 55 0.66 -17.68 23.54
C TRP A 55 0.37 -19.17 23.39
N VAL A 56 -0.74 -19.63 23.96
CA VAL A 56 -1.22 -21.00 23.80
C VAL A 56 -2.59 -20.95 23.11
N PRO A 57 -2.67 -21.25 21.80
CA PRO A 57 -3.95 -21.42 21.13
C PRO A 57 -4.62 -22.68 21.67
N GLU A 58 -5.86 -22.54 22.13
CA GLU A 58 -6.66 -23.65 22.66
C GLU A 58 -7.74 -24.08 21.66
N ARG A 59 -8.18 -23.15 20.81
CA ARG A 59 -9.03 -23.41 19.65
C ARG A 59 -8.60 -22.50 18.51
N GLU A 60 -8.68 -23.00 17.28
CA GLU A 60 -8.44 -22.19 16.09
C GLU A 60 -9.25 -22.69 14.89
N GLY A 61 -9.39 -21.83 13.89
CA GLY A 61 -10.03 -22.18 12.62
C GLY A 61 -9.50 -21.31 11.49
N GLU A 62 -9.12 -21.95 10.39
CA GLU A 62 -8.77 -21.30 9.12
C GLU A 62 -9.99 -21.23 8.20
N GLN A 63 -10.08 -20.14 7.44
CA GLN A 63 -11.20 -19.81 6.58
C GLN A 63 -10.71 -19.15 5.30
N HIS A 64 -11.39 -19.44 4.19
CA HIS A 64 -11.28 -18.60 3.01
C HIS A 64 -12.06 -17.32 3.21
N ASN A 65 -11.59 -16.24 2.60
CA ASN A 65 -12.13 -14.92 2.80
C ASN A 65 -12.94 -14.43 1.59
N LEU A 66 -14.11 -13.87 1.83
CA LEU A 66 -14.80 -12.97 0.92
C LEU A 66 -14.34 -11.50 1.09
N ILE A 67 -13.57 -11.01 0.13
CA ILE A 67 -13.31 -9.56 0.01
C ILE A 67 -14.59 -8.88 -0.51
N LEU A 68 -15.05 -7.86 0.21
CA LEU A 68 -16.31 -7.17 -0.10
C LEU A 68 -16.16 -6.23 -1.29
N THR A 69 -17.23 -6.04 -2.06
CA THR A 69 -17.26 -5.17 -3.25
C THR A 69 -16.85 -3.73 -2.91
N GLN A 70 -17.23 -3.25 -1.73
CA GLN A 70 -16.85 -1.91 -1.27
C GLN A 70 -15.34 -1.73 -1.13
N PHE A 71 -14.57 -2.81 -0.90
CA PHE A 71 -13.11 -2.69 -0.82
C PHE A 71 -12.54 -2.07 -2.11
N TYR A 72 -13.01 -2.54 -3.26
CA TYR A 72 -12.60 -2.03 -4.56
C TYR A 72 -13.17 -0.64 -4.85
N ASN A 73 -14.43 -0.39 -4.49
CA ASN A 73 -15.16 0.80 -4.93
C ASN A 73 -15.00 2.03 -4.02
N SER A 74 -14.81 1.84 -2.72
CA SER A 74 -14.75 2.94 -1.74
C SER A 74 -13.51 2.88 -0.86
N LEU A 75 -13.06 1.70 -0.42
CA LEU A 75 -11.98 1.62 0.56
C LEU A 75 -10.59 1.81 -0.06
N ILE A 76 -10.28 1.19 -1.21
CA ILE A 76 -9.02 1.44 -1.93
C ILE A 76 -8.86 2.94 -2.26
N PRO A 77 -9.88 3.61 -2.82
CA PRO A 77 -9.83 5.06 -3.02
C PRO A 77 -9.56 5.93 -1.79
N GLN A 78 -9.96 5.48 -0.60
CA GLN A 78 -9.86 6.31 0.62
C GLN A 78 -8.66 5.93 1.49
N TYR A 79 -8.36 4.64 1.60
CA TYR A 79 -7.41 4.08 2.55
C TYR A 79 -6.29 3.26 1.88
N GLY A 80 -6.36 3.05 0.56
CA GLY A 80 -5.40 2.24 -0.18
C GLY A 80 -5.59 0.74 0.04
N PHE A 81 -4.68 -0.05 -0.55
CA PHE A 81 -4.66 -1.50 -0.42
C PHE A 81 -4.27 -1.94 0.99
N ILE A 82 -3.41 -1.18 1.67
CA ILE A 82 -2.83 -1.56 2.97
C ILE A 82 -3.64 -0.97 4.13
N GLY A 83 -4.09 0.28 4.01
CA GLY A 83 -4.83 0.98 5.07
C GLY A 83 -6.26 0.46 5.27
N SER A 84 -6.79 -0.32 4.34
CA SER A 84 -8.15 -0.90 4.40
C SER A 84 -8.33 -2.00 5.45
N SER A 85 -7.25 -2.51 6.04
CA SER A 85 -7.26 -3.65 6.98
C SER A 85 -6.68 -3.30 8.36
N GLN A 86 -6.81 -2.05 8.81
CA GLN A 86 -6.15 -1.54 10.03
C GLN A 86 -6.75 -1.99 11.36
N TYR A 87 -8.01 -2.42 11.39
CA TYR A 87 -8.70 -2.83 12.61
C TYR A 87 -9.43 -4.14 12.36
N ALA A 88 -9.38 -5.07 13.31
CA ALA A 88 -10.31 -6.20 13.34
C ALA A 88 -11.58 -5.81 14.10
N ALA A 89 -12.72 -6.39 13.71
CA ALA A 89 -14.04 -6.18 14.31
C ALA A 89 -14.71 -7.53 14.58
N VAL A 90 -15.57 -7.61 15.62
CA VAL A 90 -16.34 -8.82 15.97
C VAL A 90 -17.81 -8.51 16.23
N GLY A 91 -18.66 -9.49 15.95
CA GLY A 91 -20.12 -9.36 16.01
C GLY A 91 -20.84 -10.66 16.37
N THR A 92 -22.17 -10.57 16.42
CA THR A 92 -23.10 -11.69 16.70
C THR A 92 -24.11 -11.96 15.59
N GLY A 93 -23.92 -11.37 14.41
CA GLY A 93 -24.72 -11.67 13.24
C GLY A 93 -24.42 -13.05 12.66
N SER A 94 -25.46 -13.74 12.19
CA SER A 94 -25.39 -15.10 11.65
C SER A 94 -25.72 -15.20 10.16
N THR A 95 -26.07 -14.07 9.52
CA THR A 95 -26.33 -14.04 8.08
C THR A 95 -25.08 -14.41 7.30
N ALA A 96 -25.23 -15.27 6.29
CA ALA A 96 -24.16 -15.67 5.40
C ALA A 96 -23.41 -14.45 4.83
N PRO A 97 -22.07 -14.49 4.69
CA PRO A 97 -21.31 -13.43 4.06
C PRO A 97 -21.74 -13.21 2.62
N ASP A 98 -21.96 -11.94 2.25
CA ASP A 98 -22.31 -11.51 0.90
C ASP A 98 -21.43 -10.34 0.47
N ALA A 99 -21.04 -10.31 -0.81
CA ALA A 99 -20.07 -9.35 -1.33
C ALA A 99 -20.59 -7.90 -1.33
N THR A 100 -21.89 -7.68 -1.20
CA THR A 100 -22.50 -6.34 -1.16
C THR A 100 -22.59 -5.76 0.26
N GLN A 101 -22.36 -6.59 1.28
CA GLN A 101 -22.36 -6.13 2.67
C GLN A 101 -21.27 -5.08 2.89
N THR A 102 -21.57 -4.12 3.74
CA THR A 102 -20.64 -3.04 4.06
C THR A 102 -20.11 -3.05 5.49
N GLN A 103 -20.78 -3.77 6.39
CA GLN A 103 -20.53 -3.75 7.83
C GLN A 103 -20.75 -5.17 8.40
N LEU A 104 -20.40 -5.37 9.68
CA LEU A 104 -20.89 -6.53 10.40
C LEU A 104 -22.41 -6.42 10.53
N VAL A 105 -23.09 -7.58 10.57
CA VAL A 105 -24.56 -7.62 10.65
C VAL A 105 -25.03 -7.16 12.02
N ASN A 106 -24.31 -7.54 13.07
CA ASN A 106 -24.54 -7.10 14.44
C ASN A 106 -23.20 -6.96 15.16
N GLU A 107 -22.48 -5.87 14.90
CA GLU A 107 -21.24 -5.56 15.61
C GLU A 107 -21.47 -5.45 17.12
N ILE A 108 -20.54 -5.97 17.93
CA ILE A 108 -20.61 -5.80 19.38
C ILE A 108 -20.00 -4.46 19.80
N GLY A 109 -20.62 -3.83 20.78
CA GLY A 109 -20.14 -2.60 21.41
C GLY A 109 -21.11 -1.46 21.20
N SER A 110 -20.60 -0.24 21.28
CA SER A 110 -21.37 0.98 21.03
C SER A 110 -20.52 2.01 20.32
N SER A 111 -21.11 3.10 19.83
CA SER A 111 -20.38 4.19 19.18
C SER A 111 -19.23 4.76 20.03
N GLY A 112 -19.34 4.73 21.36
CA GLY A 112 -18.28 5.18 22.29
C GLY A 112 -17.27 4.09 22.68
N SER A 113 -17.56 2.82 22.39
CA SER A 113 -16.70 1.68 22.72
C SER A 113 -16.95 0.50 21.76
N PRO A 114 -16.61 0.64 20.46
CA PRO A 114 -16.76 -0.46 19.51
C PRO A 114 -15.85 -1.62 19.89
N ARG A 115 -16.27 -2.86 19.63
CA ARG A 115 -15.39 -4.03 19.74
C ARG A 115 -14.56 -4.18 18.48
N ARG A 116 -13.63 -3.24 18.34
CA ARG A 116 -12.60 -3.19 17.31
C ARG A 116 -11.22 -3.04 17.94
N THR A 117 -10.21 -3.60 17.30
CA THR A 117 -8.83 -3.53 17.79
C THR A 117 -7.83 -3.50 16.65
N ASN A 118 -6.78 -2.72 16.82
CA ASN A 118 -5.56 -2.75 16.02
C ASN A 118 -4.35 -3.16 16.87
N SER A 119 -4.60 -3.70 18.06
CA SER A 119 -3.55 -4.12 18.98
C SER A 119 -2.83 -5.33 18.41
N VAL A 120 -1.55 -5.17 18.10
CA VAL A 120 -0.68 -6.27 17.66
C VAL A 120 -0.12 -6.94 18.92
N PRO A 121 -0.32 -8.25 19.12
CA PRO A 121 0.19 -8.93 20.30
C PRO A 121 1.71 -8.99 20.34
N THR A 122 2.27 -9.09 21.54
CA THR A 122 3.72 -9.17 21.74
C THR A 122 4.32 -10.38 21.00
N GLY A 123 5.41 -10.13 20.26
CA GLY A 123 6.09 -11.16 19.47
C GLY A 123 5.47 -11.42 18.09
N GLU A 124 4.36 -10.75 17.76
CA GLU A 124 3.76 -10.76 16.43
C GLU A 124 3.99 -9.43 15.71
N SER A 125 3.83 -9.45 14.38
CA SER A 125 3.91 -8.24 13.56
C SER A 125 2.93 -8.27 12.40
N ASN A 126 2.39 -7.10 12.08
CA ASN A 126 1.81 -6.86 10.76
C ASN A 126 2.95 -6.73 9.75
N GLU A 127 2.73 -7.19 8.52
CA GLU A 127 3.80 -7.24 7.53
C GLU A 127 3.31 -7.06 6.09
N ILE A 128 4.18 -6.47 5.27
CA ILE A 128 4.17 -6.60 3.80
C ILE A 128 5.27 -7.59 3.44
N GLU A 129 4.90 -8.83 3.18
CA GLU A 129 5.83 -9.88 2.84
C GLU A 129 6.00 -9.96 1.32
N ALA A 130 7.18 -9.60 0.83
CA ALA A 130 7.53 -9.76 -0.57
C ALA A 130 7.76 -11.23 -0.89
N LEU A 131 7.10 -11.74 -1.93
CA LEU A 131 7.20 -13.14 -2.34
C LEU A 131 8.37 -13.34 -3.33
N ALA A 132 8.61 -14.61 -3.68
CA ALA A 132 9.65 -14.99 -4.62
C ALA A 132 9.45 -14.33 -6.00
N THR A 133 8.20 -14.30 -6.46
CA THR A 133 7.79 -13.63 -7.70
C THR A 133 7.73 -12.12 -7.51
N TYR A 134 8.36 -11.38 -8.42
CA TYR A 134 8.31 -9.92 -8.47
C TYR A 134 6.87 -9.41 -8.55
N GLY A 135 6.61 -8.28 -7.89
CA GLY A 135 5.30 -7.66 -7.80
C GLY A 135 4.34 -8.36 -6.85
N GLU A 136 4.68 -9.51 -6.28
CA GLU A 136 3.76 -10.26 -5.42
C GLU A 136 4.03 -10.06 -3.93
N TYR A 137 2.97 -9.69 -3.21
CA TYR A 137 3.00 -9.34 -1.79
C TYR A 137 1.93 -10.08 -1.02
N ASN A 138 2.27 -10.62 0.14
CA ASN A 138 1.28 -10.98 1.14
C ASN A 138 1.22 -9.88 2.20
N ILE A 139 0.04 -9.31 2.37
CA ILE A 139 -0.24 -8.38 3.47
C ILE A 139 -0.78 -9.19 4.63
N ARG A 140 -0.09 -9.14 5.77
CA ARG A 140 -0.46 -9.86 6.99
C ARG A 140 -0.89 -8.87 8.07
N ARG A 141 -2.04 -9.16 8.69
CA ARG A 141 -2.52 -8.49 9.90
C ARG A 141 -2.69 -9.50 11.03
N VAL A 142 -2.25 -9.15 12.23
CA VAL A 142 -2.51 -9.91 13.45
C VAL A 142 -3.00 -8.95 14.52
N PHE A 143 -4.25 -9.11 14.92
CA PHE A 143 -4.83 -8.28 15.95
C PHE A 143 -5.42 -9.13 17.07
N GLU A 144 -5.22 -8.67 18.31
CA GLU A 144 -5.67 -9.35 19.51
C GLU A 144 -6.71 -8.51 20.24
N PHE A 145 -7.80 -9.19 20.63
CA PHE A 145 -8.77 -8.71 21.60
C PHE A 145 -8.42 -9.27 22.97
N THR A 146 -8.43 -8.40 23.98
CA THR A 146 -8.21 -8.78 25.37
C THR A 146 -9.44 -9.44 25.98
N GLU A 147 -9.26 -10.08 27.13
CA GLU A 147 -10.33 -10.68 27.93
C GLU A 147 -11.43 -9.67 28.26
N ALA A 148 -11.06 -8.43 28.57
CA ALA A 148 -12.02 -7.35 28.85
C ALA A 148 -12.86 -6.95 27.62
N GLN A 149 -12.38 -7.23 26.40
CA GLN A 149 -13.08 -6.89 25.17
C GLN A 149 -14.04 -8.01 24.73
N VAL A 150 -13.63 -9.28 24.88
CA VAL A 150 -14.34 -10.43 24.29
C VAL A 150 -14.59 -11.60 25.24
N GLY A 151 -13.99 -11.63 26.43
CA GLY A 151 -14.19 -12.67 27.42
C GLY A 151 -15.63 -12.70 27.92
N GLY A 152 -16.21 -13.89 28.04
CA GLY A 152 -17.60 -14.10 28.41
C GLY A 152 -18.62 -13.80 27.30
N LEU A 153 -18.17 -13.46 26.10
CA LEU A 153 -19.06 -13.18 24.96
C LEU A 153 -19.22 -14.39 24.03
N ASN A 154 -20.35 -14.38 23.32
CA ASN A 154 -20.63 -15.28 22.20
C ASN A 154 -20.42 -14.51 20.90
N LEU A 155 -19.51 -14.97 20.05
CA LEU A 155 -19.16 -14.31 18.78
C LEU A 155 -19.54 -15.22 17.61
N THR A 156 -20.06 -14.64 16.52
CA THR A 156 -20.45 -15.42 15.33
C THR A 156 -19.92 -14.85 14.02
N GLU A 157 -19.49 -13.59 14.01
CA GLU A 157 -18.94 -12.94 12.83
C GLU A 157 -17.74 -12.05 13.18
N TRP A 158 -16.93 -11.78 12.16
CA TRP A 158 -15.76 -10.95 12.28
C TRP A 158 -15.34 -10.37 10.92
N GLY A 159 -14.46 -9.38 10.94
CA GLY A 159 -13.99 -8.72 9.73
C GLY A 159 -12.84 -7.75 9.98
N PHE A 160 -12.34 -7.14 8.91
CA PHE A 160 -11.29 -6.11 8.98
C PHE A 160 -11.78 -4.80 8.36
N SER A 161 -11.37 -3.69 8.97
CA SER A 161 -11.81 -2.34 8.65
C SER A 161 -10.64 -1.37 8.56
N PRO A 162 -10.75 -0.29 7.76
CA PRO A 162 -9.84 0.83 7.86
C PRO A 162 -9.99 1.66 9.13
N VAL A 163 -11.11 1.57 9.86
CA VAL A 163 -11.45 2.52 10.93
C VAL A 163 -11.91 1.86 12.23
N ASN A 164 -11.65 2.56 13.33
CA ASN A 164 -12.07 2.19 14.68
C ASN A 164 -13.43 2.82 15.07
N THR A 165 -14.43 2.67 14.22
CA THR A 165 -15.77 3.23 14.47
C THR A 165 -16.78 2.10 14.47
N TYR A 166 -17.71 2.12 15.43
CA TYR A 166 -18.82 1.17 15.49
C TYR A 166 -19.59 1.15 14.16
N ASN A 167 -19.88 -0.02 13.63
CA ASN A 167 -20.45 -0.20 12.29
C ASN A 167 -19.61 0.51 11.20
N GLY A 168 -18.29 0.60 11.38
CA GLY A 168 -17.40 1.10 10.34
C GLY A 168 -17.35 0.15 9.13
N PRO A 169 -16.97 0.65 7.94
CA PRO A 169 -16.90 -0.16 6.72
C PRO A 169 -15.91 -1.33 6.87
N LEU A 170 -16.10 -2.38 6.09
CA LEU A 170 -15.28 -3.59 6.12
C LEU A 170 -14.60 -3.88 4.77
N MET A 171 -13.32 -4.22 4.80
CA MET A 171 -12.68 -4.85 3.65
C MET A 171 -13.18 -6.30 3.45
N THR A 172 -13.48 -6.97 4.55
CA THR A 172 -13.85 -8.39 4.60
C THR A 172 -14.81 -8.62 5.75
N ARG A 173 -15.72 -9.58 5.56
CA ARG A 173 -16.59 -10.13 6.59
C ARG A 173 -16.63 -11.65 6.44
N GLU A 174 -16.59 -12.36 7.57
CA GLU A 174 -16.73 -13.81 7.62
C GLU A 174 -17.44 -14.25 8.91
N LEU A 175 -18.01 -15.46 8.91
CA LEU A 175 -18.53 -16.10 10.13
C LEU A 175 -17.44 -16.90 10.81
N PHE A 176 -17.48 -17.06 12.14
CA PHE A 176 -16.66 -18.09 12.78
C PHE A 176 -17.11 -19.47 12.28
N ARG A 177 -16.16 -20.35 11.97
CA ARG A 177 -16.40 -21.67 11.38
C ARG A 177 -15.50 -22.71 12.00
N ASP A 178 -15.99 -23.94 12.10
CA ASP A 178 -15.20 -25.10 12.47
C ASP A 178 -14.27 -25.56 11.34
N GLY A 179 -13.46 -26.61 11.58
CA GLY A 179 -12.56 -27.19 10.59
C GLY A 179 -13.25 -27.88 9.40
N LEU A 180 -14.58 -27.99 9.40
CA LEU A 180 -15.40 -28.48 8.30
C LEU A 180 -16.08 -27.33 7.52
N GLY A 181 -15.84 -26.08 7.92
CA GLY A 181 -16.42 -24.90 7.30
C GLY A 181 -17.84 -24.55 7.78
N ASN A 182 -18.39 -25.25 8.77
CA ASN A 182 -19.72 -24.94 9.30
C ASN A 182 -19.66 -23.71 10.21
N PRO A 183 -20.60 -22.75 10.09
CA PRO A 183 -20.69 -21.63 11.03
C PRO A 183 -20.85 -22.10 12.48
N ILE A 184 -20.11 -21.50 13.39
CA ILE A 184 -20.15 -21.79 14.83
C ILE A 184 -20.34 -20.52 15.65
N VAL A 185 -20.87 -20.70 16.86
CA VAL A 185 -20.76 -19.70 17.92
C VAL A 185 -19.45 -19.93 18.66
N LEU A 186 -18.60 -18.91 18.70
CA LEU A 186 -17.39 -18.89 19.49
C LEU A 186 -17.72 -18.31 20.87
N THR A 187 -17.95 -19.21 21.84
CA THR A 187 -18.12 -18.85 23.26
C THR A 187 -16.75 -18.78 23.94
N LEU A 188 -16.39 -17.60 24.44
CA LEU A 188 -15.13 -17.37 25.14
C LEU A 188 -15.37 -17.33 26.65
N ASP A 189 -14.57 -18.06 27.41
CA ASP A 189 -14.57 -17.87 28.88
C ASP A 189 -14.05 -16.47 29.23
N THR A 190 -14.32 -16.02 30.46
CA THR A 190 -13.97 -14.67 30.91
C THR A 190 -12.47 -14.39 30.98
N ASP A 191 -11.62 -15.42 30.96
CA ASP A 191 -10.16 -15.32 30.97
C ASP A 191 -9.52 -15.51 29.58
N ARG A 192 -10.33 -15.50 28.49
CA ARG A 192 -9.86 -15.81 27.14
C ARG A 192 -9.72 -14.58 26.26
N ARG A 193 -8.70 -14.65 25.40
CA ARG A 193 -8.43 -13.68 24.34
C ARG A 193 -8.79 -14.26 22.99
N LEU A 194 -8.98 -13.37 22.02
CA LEU A 194 -9.19 -13.70 20.62
C LEU A 194 -8.11 -13.05 19.76
N ARG A 195 -7.41 -13.84 18.96
CA ARG A 195 -6.48 -13.37 17.94
C ARG A 195 -7.09 -13.59 16.57
N LEU A 196 -7.12 -12.55 15.75
CA LEU A 196 -7.61 -12.57 14.38
C LEU A 196 -6.46 -12.26 13.43
N ILE A 197 -6.27 -13.14 12.46
CA ILE A 197 -5.16 -13.10 11.51
C ILE A 197 -5.75 -13.03 10.11
N TYR A 198 -5.29 -12.06 9.34
CA TYR A 198 -5.71 -11.90 7.96
C TYR A 198 -4.52 -11.84 7.03
N ARG A 199 -4.55 -12.65 5.98
CA ARG A 199 -3.62 -12.59 4.86
C ARG A 199 -4.38 -12.37 3.57
N TYR A 200 -3.93 -11.40 2.78
CA TYR A 200 -4.38 -11.21 1.41
C TYR A 200 -3.20 -10.90 0.51
N LYS A 201 -3.34 -11.25 -0.77
CA LYS A 201 -2.27 -11.10 -1.75
C LYS A 201 -2.52 -9.88 -2.61
N VAL A 202 -1.50 -9.06 -2.81
CA VAL A 202 -1.50 -7.98 -3.80
C VAL A 202 -0.45 -8.30 -4.86
N THR A 203 -0.81 -8.16 -6.13
CA THR A 203 0.10 -8.32 -7.26
C THR A 203 0.21 -7.00 -8.02
N VAL A 204 1.41 -6.44 -8.12
CA VAL A 204 1.72 -5.21 -8.84
C VAL A 204 2.31 -5.55 -10.21
N SER A 205 1.87 -4.83 -11.24
CA SER A 205 2.33 -4.99 -12.62
C SER A 205 2.60 -3.65 -13.29
N PRO A 206 3.46 -3.60 -14.32
CA PRO A 206 4.28 -4.69 -14.84
C PRO A 206 5.50 -5.01 -13.95
N THR A 207 6.12 -6.17 -14.17
CA THR A 207 7.33 -6.62 -13.44
C THR A 207 8.55 -6.78 -14.36
N SER A 208 8.39 -6.44 -15.63
CA SER A 208 9.43 -6.36 -16.65
C SER A 208 9.25 -5.08 -17.47
N ALA A 209 10.35 -4.53 -18.00
CA ALA A 209 10.32 -3.27 -18.72
C ALA A 209 9.40 -3.36 -19.94
N GLN A 210 8.47 -2.41 -20.06
CA GLN A 210 7.53 -2.32 -21.17
C GLN A 210 7.91 -1.19 -22.10
N ASP A 211 7.85 -1.41 -23.41
CA ASP A 211 7.98 -0.34 -24.39
C ASP A 211 6.72 0.53 -24.40
N VAL A 212 6.90 1.84 -24.38
CA VAL A 212 5.80 2.80 -24.25
C VAL A 212 6.05 4.02 -25.15
N SER A 213 4.95 4.60 -25.64
CA SER A 213 4.96 5.81 -26.45
C SER A 213 4.50 7.00 -25.60
N VAL A 214 5.31 8.05 -25.60
CA VAL A 214 5.14 9.25 -24.80
C VAL A 214 5.00 10.45 -25.73
N ASN A 215 3.81 11.04 -25.82
CA ASN A 215 3.62 12.30 -26.53
C ASN A 215 4.35 13.39 -25.80
N ILE A 216 5.00 14.29 -26.54
CA ILE A 216 5.47 15.56 -26.01
C ILE A 216 4.91 16.65 -26.92
N GLY A 217 4.10 17.55 -26.37
CA GLY A 217 3.81 18.86 -26.96
C GLY A 217 2.38 19.08 -27.44
N GLY A 218 1.85 20.24 -27.08
CA GLY A 218 0.65 20.83 -27.68
C GLY A 218 0.87 21.39 -29.09
N ASP A 219 2.12 21.50 -29.58
CA ASP A 219 2.48 21.92 -30.96
C ASP A 219 3.91 21.43 -31.40
N GLY A 220 4.40 20.28 -30.89
CA GLY A 220 5.73 19.67 -31.20
C GLY A 220 6.57 19.38 -29.93
N PRO A 221 7.40 18.30 -29.83
CA PRO A 221 8.16 17.57 -30.86
C PRO A 221 7.75 16.09 -31.15
N GLY A 222 6.46 15.74 -31.03
CA GLY A 222 5.94 14.44 -31.52
C GLY A 222 6.03 13.29 -30.51
N ILE A 223 5.62 12.09 -30.95
CA ILE A 223 5.66 10.86 -30.15
C ILE A 223 7.12 10.47 -29.91
N ARG A 224 7.46 10.18 -28.66
CA ARG A 224 8.75 9.66 -28.24
C ARG A 224 8.63 8.25 -27.73
N THR A 225 9.68 7.45 -27.89
CA THR A 225 9.71 6.10 -27.34
C THR A 225 10.45 6.07 -26.00
N ALA A 226 9.97 5.24 -25.09
CA ALA A 226 10.50 5.08 -23.75
C ALA A 226 10.23 3.65 -23.24
N LYS A 227 10.81 3.33 -22.09
CA LYS A 227 10.55 2.12 -21.32
C LYS A 227 9.99 2.44 -19.95
N PHE A 228 9.06 1.60 -19.49
CA PHE A 228 8.35 1.75 -18.23
C PHE A 228 8.50 0.53 -17.32
N LEU A 229 8.81 0.72 -16.04
CA LEU A 229 8.92 -0.37 -15.07
C LEU A 229 8.72 0.09 -13.60
N PRO A 230 7.79 -0.51 -12.86
CA PRO A 230 7.84 -0.63 -11.41
C PRO A 230 9.01 -1.52 -10.96
N THR A 231 9.90 -1.02 -10.11
CA THR A 231 11.18 -1.68 -9.75
C THR A 231 11.28 -2.11 -8.29
N GLY A 232 10.17 -2.18 -7.56
CA GLY A 232 10.14 -2.65 -6.15
C GLY A 232 11.01 -1.87 -5.16
N MET A 233 11.85 -0.96 -5.62
CA MET A 233 12.99 -0.43 -4.90
C MET A 233 12.49 0.51 -3.82
N PHE A 234 13.10 0.46 -2.65
CA PHE A 234 12.61 1.14 -1.47
C PHE A 234 13.74 1.65 -0.60
N SER A 235 13.52 2.79 0.02
CA SER A 235 14.39 3.29 1.09
C SER A 235 13.55 3.99 2.16
N THR A 236 13.97 3.81 3.41
CA THR A 236 13.51 4.60 4.55
C THR A 236 14.54 5.65 4.97
N LEU A 237 15.75 5.55 4.43
CA LEU A 237 16.85 6.42 4.82
C LEU A 237 16.83 7.70 3.99
N ASP A 238 16.95 8.82 4.68
CA ASP A 238 17.35 10.09 4.10
C ASP A 238 18.88 10.16 3.98
N SER A 239 19.40 11.26 3.42
CA SER A 239 20.85 11.45 3.26
C SER A 239 21.62 11.45 4.59
N LEU A 240 20.92 11.65 5.72
CA LEU A 240 21.45 11.68 7.08
C LEU A 240 21.21 10.37 7.87
N ASN A 241 20.59 9.34 7.26
CA ASN A 241 20.24 8.06 7.87
C ASN A 241 19.40 8.15 9.17
N THR A 242 18.55 9.15 9.29
CA THR A 242 17.84 9.47 10.55
C THR A 242 16.54 8.68 10.76
N HIS A 243 16.02 8.02 9.72
CA HIS A 243 14.75 7.28 9.75
C HIS A 243 14.92 5.79 9.42
N PRO A 244 15.54 4.99 10.31
CA PRO A 244 15.77 3.57 10.05
C PRO A 244 14.47 2.76 9.93
N ASN A 245 13.37 3.26 10.51
CA ASN A 245 12.06 2.62 10.50
C ASN A 245 10.94 3.63 10.26
N VAL A 246 9.92 3.24 9.50
CA VAL A 246 8.74 4.05 9.18
C VAL A 246 7.47 3.25 9.44
N ASN A 247 6.52 3.84 10.15
CA ASN A 247 5.19 3.24 10.30
C ASN A 247 4.34 3.54 9.06
N TYR A 248 3.95 2.49 8.33
CA TYR A 248 3.03 2.56 7.21
C TYR A 248 1.77 1.76 7.53
N PHE A 249 0.73 2.45 8.00
CA PHE A 249 -0.55 1.86 8.45
C PHE A 249 -0.36 0.69 9.44
N GLY A 250 0.43 0.90 10.49
CA GLY A 250 0.68 -0.11 11.52
C GLY A 250 1.62 -1.24 11.09
N ILE A 251 2.29 -1.10 9.94
CA ILE A 251 3.39 -1.97 9.49
C ILE A 251 4.68 -1.20 9.61
N LEU A 252 5.66 -1.76 10.32
CA LEU A 252 6.98 -1.15 10.44
C LEU A 252 7.82 -1.49 9.20
N LEU A 253 8.05 -0.51 8.34
CA LEU A 253 8.93 -0.64 7.19
C LEU A 253 10.33 -0.18 7.57
N SER A 254 11.34 -0.93 7.13
CA SER A 254 12.73 -0.60 7.36
C SER A 254 13.54 -0.87 6.11
N SER A 255 14.42 0.06 5.77
CA SER A 255 15.47 -0.20 4.79
C SER A 255 16.80 -0.58 5.46
N ALA A 256 16.76 -1.22 6.65
CA ALA A 256 17.92 -1.70 7.41
C ALA A 256 18.16 -3.24 7.31
N ASN A 257 17.44 -4.01 6.48
CA ASN A 257 17.78 -5.42 6.16
C ASN A 257 17.90 -5.72 4.64
N SER A 258 19.12 -5.92 4.11
CA SER A 258 19.48 -5.75 2.69
C SER A 258 18.83 -6.67 1.68
N THR A 259 18.40 -7.86 2.10
CA THR A 259 17.84 -8.88 1.21
C THR A 259 16.34 -8.68 0.95
N TYR A 260 15.63 -8.07 1.90
CA TYR A 260 14.19 -7.72 1.81
C TYR A 260 13.95 -6.22 1.58
N ARG A 261 14.99 -5.40 1.78
CA ARG A 261 15.07 -3.94 1.61
C ARG A 261 14.55 -3.40 0.27
N GLN A 262 14.52 -4.22 -0.78
CA GLN A 262 14.48 -3.74 -2.17
C GLN A 262 13.21 -4.14 -2.94
N ARG A 263 12.16 -4.63 -2.27
CA ARG A 263 10.96 -5.16 -2.92
C ARG A 263 9.66 -4.72 -2.23
N ARG A 264 9.53 -3.45 -1.86
CA ARG A 264 8.29 -2.95 -1.23
C ARG A 264 7.90 -1.54 -1.70
N GLY A 265 8.75 -0.88 -2.47
CA GLY A 265 8.50 0.51 -2.84
C GLY A 265 7.37 0.62 -3.84
N ASP A 266 7.28 -0.30 -4.79
CA ASP A 266 6.20 -0.29 -5.77
C ASP A 266 4.84 -0.46 -5.10
N ILE A 267 4.66 -1.41 -4.16
CA ILE A 267 3.40 -1.58 -3.43
C ILE A 267 3.05 -0.35 -2.59
N VAL A 268 4.04 0.32 -1.98
CA VAL A 268 3.81 1.55 -1.22
C VAL A 268 3.46 2.73 -2.15
N VAL A 269 4.10 2.84 -3.32
CA VAL A 269 3.81 3.89 -4.30
C VAL A 269 2.43 3.67 -4.94
N VAL A 270 2.06 2.44 -5.31
CA VAL A 270 0.74 2.17 -5.89
C VAL A 270 -0.37 2.32 -4.86
N ASP A 271 -0.12 1.99 -3.59
CA ASP A 271 -1.06 2.28 -2.48
C ASP A 271 -1.31 3.78 -2.35
N ALA A 272 -0.25 4.60 -2.43
CA ALA A 272 -0.34 6.05 -2.45
C ALA A 272 -1.11 6.59 -3.67
N LEU A 273 -0.82 6.05 -4.86
CA LEU A 273 -1.55 6.40 -6.09
C LEU A 273 -3.04 6.05 -5.98
N ALA A 274 -3.38 4.87 -5.47
CA ALA A 274 -4.76 4.39 -5.41
C ALA A 274 -5.61 5.23 -4.44
N ARG A 275 -5.06 5.58 -3.27
CA ARG A 275 -5.76 6.45 -2.29
C ARG A 275 -5.71 7.94 -2.63
N GLY A 276 -4.84 8.35 -3.54
CA GLY A 276 -4.68 9.74 -3.94
C GLY A 276 -4.01 10.61 -2.89
N GLY A 277 -3.00 10.07 -2.20
CA GLY A 277 -2.25 10.78 -1.17
C GLY A 277 -0.98 10.03 -0.79
N SER A 278 0.01 10.73 -0.22
CA SER A 278 1.29 10.15 0.20
C SER A 278 1.44 10.14 1.73
N ILE A 279 2.23 9.20 2.23
CA ILE A 279 2.72 9.15 3.62
C ILE A 279 4.22 9.35 3.49
N ALA A 280 4.78 10.27 4.27
CA ALA A 280 6.21 10.56 4.27
C ALA A 280 6.80 10.83 2.86
N GLY A 281 6.04 11.45 1.95
CA GLY A 281 6.53 11.87 0.63
C GLY A 281 6.60 10.80 -0.46
N VAL A 282 6.20 9.55 -0.18
CA VAL A 282 6.22 8.47 -1.18
C VAL A 282 5.35 8.79 -2.40
N GLY A 283 5.79 8.33 -3.58
CA GLY A 283 5.10 8.59 -4.84
C GLY A 283 5.30 10.01 -5.40
N SER A 284 6.15 10.84 -4.77
CA SER A 284 6.58 12.11 -5.36
C SER A 284 7.34 11.89 -6.67
N VAL A 285 7.21 12.81 -7.63
CA VAL A 285 7.86 12.72 -8.94
C VAL A 285 9.26 13.32 -8.88
N GLY A 286 10.25 12.57 -9.37
CA GLY A 286 11.61 13.03 -9.62
C GLY A 286 11.95 13.02 -11.12
N PHE A 287 12.89 13.88 -11.51
CA PHE A 287 13.37 14.01 -12.89
C PHE A 287 14.89 13.94 -12.92
N SER A 288 15.45 13.32 -13.96
CA SER A 288 16.91 13.20 -14.09
C SER A 288 17.38 13.27 -15.53
N SER A 289 18.59 13.80 -15.71
CA SER A 289 19.36 13.71 -16.96
C SER A 289 20.01 12.33 -17.13
N ASN A 290 19.99 11.49 -16.10
CA ASN A 290 20.48 10.12 -16.15
C ASN A 290 19.33 9.16 -16.48
N ALA A 291 19.68 7.99 -17.02
CA ALA A 291 18.73 6.89 -17.20
C ALA A 291 18.49 6.22 -15.84
N ALA A 292 17.23 6.13 -15.42
CA ALA A 292 16.87 5.32 -14.26
C ALA A 292 17.01 3.83 -14.59
N PRO A 293 17.18 2.95 -13.60
CA PRO A 293 17.28 1.51 -13.84
C PRO A 293 15.97 0.94 -14.40
N LEU A 294 16.09 0.00 -15.34
CA LEU A 294 14.99 -0.75 -15.94
C LEU A 294 15.06 -2.24 -15.57
N THR A 295 15.40 -2.50 -14.31
CA THR A 295 15.42 -3.85 -13.73
C THR A 295 14.57 -3.85 -12.47
N TYR A 296 13.76 -4.90 -12.28
CA TYR A 296 12.78 -4.93 -11.18
C TYR A 296 13.45 -4.87 -9.80
N ILE A 297 14.73 -5.16 -9.68
CA ILE A 297 15.50 -4.89 -8.47
C ILE A 297 16.84 -4.35 -8.92
N HIS A 298 17.26 -3.25 -8.32
CA HIS A 298 18.52 -2.61 -8.65
C HIS A 298 19.16 -2.04 -7.39
N THR A 299 20.47 -1.88 -7.44
CA THR A 299 21.26 -1.36 -6.30
C THR A 299 21.22 0.17 -6.18
N THR A 300 20.66 0.86 -7.18
CA THR A 300 20.52 2.32 -7.17
C THR A 300 19.50 2.77 -6.12
N ASN A 301 19.96 2.97 -4.89
CA ASN A 301 19.18 3.54 -3.78
C ASN A 301 19.24 5.08 -3.72
N LYS A 302 20.23 5.67 -4.42
CA LYS A 302 20.43 7.12 -4.55
C LYS A 302 20.51 7.48 -6.02
N PHE A 303 19.35 7.76 -6.60
CA PHE A 303 19.26 8.30 -7.94
C PHE A 303 19.29 9.81 -7.87
N THR A 304 20.29 10.42 -8.50
CA THR A 304 20.43 11.87 -8.52
C THR A 304 19.29 12.48 -9.31
N THR A 305 18.37 13.12 -8.60
CA THR A 305 17.38 14.02 -9.20
C THR A 305 18.00 15.40 -9.24
N ASN A 306 17.84 16.11 -10.36
CA ASN A 306 18.41 17.45 -10.52
C ASN A 306 17.52 18.53 -9.85
N SER A 307 16.68 18.13 -8.89
CA SER A 307 15.56 18.92 -8.36
C SER A 307 14.89 18.24 -7.15
N PRO A 308 14.34 19.01 -6.18
CA PRO A 308 13.44 18.47 -5.16
C PRO A 308 12.26 17.73 -5.79
N ASN A 309 11.98 16.54 -5.26
CA ASN A 309 10.84 15.75 -5.72
C ASN A 309 9.53 16.53 -5.54
N LYS A 310 8.66 16.48 -6.55
CA LYS A 310 7.41 17.23 -6.58
C LYS A 310 6.20 16.34 -6.29
N ALA A 311 5.30 16.81 -5.44
CA ALA A 311 4.07 16.09 -5.12
C ALA A 311 3.16 15.95 -6.35
N LEU A 312 2.51 14.80 -6.46
CA LEU A 312 1.47 14.54 -7.46
C LEU A 312 0.16 15.23 -7.10
N SER A 313 -0.55 15.67 -8.13
CA SER A 313 -1.97 16.01 -8.08
C SER A 313 -2.79 14.81 -8.55
N TYR A 314 -3.84 14.47 -7.81
CA TYR A 314 -4.64 13.27 -8.03
C TYR A 314 -6.03 13.63 -8.56
N SER A 315 -6.50 12.89 -9.57
CA SER A 315 -7.90 12.95 -9.98
C SER A 315 -8.80 12.26 -8.93
N SER A 316 -10.10 12.56 -9.00
CA SER A 316 -11.08 11.66 -8.40
C SER A 316 -10.95 10.26 -9.02
N PRO A 317 -11.20 9.18 -8.25
CA PRO A 317 -11.30 7.84 -8.80
C PRO A 317 -12.36 7.75 -9.89
N SER A 318 -12.12 6.94 -10.91
CA SER A 318 -13.09 6.57 -11.92
C SER A 318 -13.16 5.04 -12.01
N GLY A 319 -14.22 4.46 -11.46
CA GLY A 319 -14.29 3.02 -11.24
C GLY A 319 -13.11 2.54 -10.38
N SER A 320 -12.46 1.46 -10.82
CA SER A 320 -11.25 0.93 -10.15
C SER A 320 -9.96 1.49 -10.74
N SER A 321 -9.92 2.80 -10.98
CA SER A 321 -8.78 3.50 -11.55
C SER A 321 -8.62 4.90 -10.96
N ARG A 322 -7.38 5.37 -10.88
CA ARG A 322 -7.07 6.77 -10.56
C ARG A 322 -5.91 7.27 -11.42
N GLN A 323 -6.00 8.52 -11.85
CA GLN A 323 -4.93 9.22 -12.54
C GLN A 323 -4.22 10.21 -11.62
N ALA A 324 -2.92 10.35 -11.82
CA ALA A 324 -2.09 11.34 -11.16
C ALA A 324 -1.24 12.10 -12.18
N SER A 325 -0.93 13.35 -11.86
CA SER A 325 -0.12 14.21 -12.72
C SER A 325 0.69 15.20 -11.91
N VAL A 326 1.70 15.80 -12.54
CA VAL A 326 2.43 16.93 -11.99
C VAL A 326 2.61 18.01 -13.04
N LEU A 327 2.40 19.26 -12.66
CA LEU A 327 2.65 20.42 -13.51
C LEU A 327 3.86 21.19 -12.99
N LEU A 328 4.90 21.26 -13.82
CA LEU A 328 6.05 22.12 -13.62
C LEU A 328 5.79 23.48 -14.26
N GLN A 329 6.04 24.54 -13.49
CA GLN A 329 6.02 25.91 -13.94
C GLN A 329 7.22 26.19 -14.87
N THR A 330 7.19 27.34 -15.52
CA THR A 330 8.22 27.77 -16.48
C THR A 330 9.59 27.82 -15.83
N THR A 331 9.73 28.44 -14.65
CA THR A 331 11.01 28.59 -13.95
C THR A 331 11.49 27.32 -13.22
N GLU A 332 10.66 26.28 -13.12
CA GLU A 332 11.02 25.05 -12.45
C GLU A 332 11.82 24.13 -13.37
N HIS A 333 13.04 23.81 -12.92
CA HIS A 333 13.91 22.72 -13.41
C HIS A 333 14.18 22.75 -14.91
N VAL A 334 15.05 23.68 -15.32
CA VAL A 334 15.58 23.72 -16.68
C VAL A 334 16.59 22.58 -16.85
N ILE A 335 16.18 21.51 -17.53
CA ILE A 335 16.97 20.28 -17.65
C ILE A 335 16.58 19.43 -18.85
N THR A 336 17.56 18.73 -19.42
CA THR A 336 17.34 17.58 -20.31
C THR A 336 16.89 16.36 -19.52
N ILE A 337 15.63 15.97 -19.71
CA ILE A 337 14.97 14.86 -19.02
C ILE A 337 15.21 13.58 -19.83
N LYS A 338 15.94 12.64 -19.20
CA LYS A 338 16.13 11.27 -19.70
C LYS A 338 15.28 10.26 -18.95
N SER A 339 14.93 10.55 -17.70
CA SER A 339 14.01 9.73 -16.93
C SER A 339 13.10 10.54 -16.01
N VAL A 340 11.93 9.98 -15.77
CA VAL A 340 10.94 10.44 -14.81
C VAL A 340 10.66 9.26 -13.88
N ILE A 341 10.69 9.51 -12.57
CA ILE A 341 10.52 8.46 -11.57
C ILE A 341 9.44 8.83 -10.57
N LEU A 342 8.76 7.83 -10.03
CA LEU A 342 8.05 7.94 -8.75
C LEU A 342 8.95 7.38 -7.65
N ASN A 343 9.09 8.16 -6.59
CA ASN A 343 10.04 7.87 -5.51
C ASN A 343 9.43 6.93 -4.46
N GLY A 344 10.16 5.87 -4.11
CA GLY A 344 9.85 4.94 -3.02
C GLY A 344 10.45 5.34 -1.66
N ASN A 345 11.07 6.51 -1.55
CA ASN A 345 11.59 7.03 -0.28
C ASN A 345 10.44 7.43 0.64
N LEU A 346 10.44 6.87 1.84
CA LEU A 346 9.69 7.39 2.98
C LEU A 346 10.63 8.31 3.76
N TYR A 347 10.32 9.60 3.82
CA TYR A 347 11.12 10.71 4.32
C TYR A 347 12.22 11.18 3.35
N THR A 348 12.05 12.38 2.81
CA THR A 348 13.09 13.09 2.06
C THR A 348 13.28 14.48 2.66
N ASN A 349 14.44 14.76 3.24
CA ASN A 349 14.89 16.13 3.53
C ASN A 349 15.90 16.63 2.49
N SER A 350 16.48 15.75 1.67
CA SER A 350 17.41 16.10 0.60
C SER A 350 16.72 16.15 -0.75
N SER A 351 16.81 17.29 -1.41
CA SER A 351 16.27 17.58 -2.74
C SER A 351 17.00 16.89 -3.91
N ALA A 352 17.98 16.01 -3.66
CA ALA A 352 18.87 15.47 -4.70
C ALA A 352 19.01 13.95 -4.71
N GLU A 353 18.31 13.22 -3.84
CA GLU A 353 18.37 11.76 -3.76
C GLU A 353 16.97 11.16 -3.79
N ALA A 354 16.71 10.31 -4.78
CA ALA A 354 15.46 9.57 -4.92
C ALA A 354 15.73 8.07 -5.05
N CYS A 355 14.78 7.26 -4.60
CA CYS A 355 14.75 5.83 -4.84
C CYS A 355 13.85 5.57 -6.06
N PRO A 356 14.43 5.30 -7.24
CA PRO A 356 13.67 5.21 -8.48
C PRO A 356 12.86 3.91 -8.45
N THR A 357 11.54 4.03 -8.21
CA THR A 357 10.67 2.91 -7.85
C THR A 357 9.62 2.61 -8.91
N ILE A 358 9.10 3.63 -9.58
CA ILE A 358 8.35 3.46 -10.82
C ILE A 358 9.00 4.37 -11.84
N ASN A 359 9.62 3.76 -12.85
CA ASN A 359 10.55 4.44 -13.73
C ASN A 359 9.98 4.52 -15.15
N LEU A 360 10.03 5.71 -15.71
CA LEU A 360 9.84 5.97 -17.14
C LEU A 360 11.17 6.50 -17.68
N VAL A 361 11.75 5.82 -18.66
CA VAL A 361 13.09 6.12 -19.19
C VAL A 361 13.00 6.27 -20.70
N PHE A 362 13.32 7.44 -21.23
CA PHE A 362 13.32 7.68 -22.67
C PHE A 362 14.43 6.86 -23.33
N ASP A 363 14.14 6.34 -24.52
CA ASP A 363 15.17 5.67 -25.34
C ASP A 363 16.28 6.67 -25.71
N ASN A 364 17.44 6.15 -26.12
CA ASN A 364 18.56 7.01 -26.47
C ASN A 364 18.21 7.95 -27.64
N GLY A 365 18.43 9.26 -27.46
CA GLY A 365 18.04 10.29 -28.42
C GLY A 365 16.57 10.71 -28.31
N GLN A 366 15.79 10.11 -27.42
CA GLN A 366 14.40 10.48 -27.12
C GLN A 366 14.29 11.38 -25.88
N GLU A 367 15.39 11.72 -25.21
CA GLU A 367 15.39 12.73 -24.16
C GLU A 367 14.96 14.12 -24.66
N PHE A 368 14.36 14.93 -23.79
CA PHE A 368 13.86 16.26 -24.14
C PHE A 368 14.22 17.29 -23.08
N THR A 369 14.40 18.54 -23.49
CA THR A 369 14.76 19.62 -22.58
C THR A 369 13.53 20.38 -22.12
N LYS A 370 13.35 20.46 -20.80
CA LYS A 370 12.47 21.43 -20.16
C LYS A 370 13.20 22.78 -20.12
N ASP A 371 12.62 23.80 -20.73
CA ASP A 371 13.13 25.17 -20.76
C ASP A 371 12.42 26.08 -19.73
N ASN A 372 12.81 27.35 -19.71
CA ASN A 372 12.20 28.40 -18.90
C ASN A 372 11.00 29.10 -19.57
N LEU A 373 10.59 28.66 -20.76
CA LEU A 373 9.54 29.30 -21.57
C LEU A 373 8.21 28.54 -21.45
N HIS A 374 8.26 27.24 -21.25
CA HIS A 374 7.10 26.35 -21.26
C HIS A 374 6.82 25.77 -19.89
N LYS A 375 5.53 25.56 -19.58
CA LYS A 375 5.14 24.65 -18.50
C LYS A 375 5.25 23.21 -18.99
N LEU A 376 5.60 22.30 -18.10
CA LEU A 376 5.67 20.86 -18.40
C LEU A 376 4.65 20.10 -17.56
N LEU A 377 3.65 19.54 -18.21
CA LEU A 377 2.77 18.56 -17.60
C LEU A 377 3.36 17.17 -17.79
N ILE A 378 3.54 16.43 -16.70
CA ILE A 378 3.73 14.98 -16.73
C ILE A 378 2.43 14.33 -16.32
N ALA A 379 1.79 13.65 -17.27
CA ALA A 379 0.51 12.98 -17.07
C ALA A 379 0.31 11.84 -18.10
N TYR A 380 -0.64 10.92 -17.91
CA TYR A 380 -1.18 10.53 -16.61
C TYR A 380 -0.40 9.31 -16.13
N TRP A 381 -0.01 9.30 -14.86
CA TRP A 381 0.29 8.06 -14.16
C TRP A 381 -1.05 7.44 -13.79
N GLN A 382 -1.36 6.27 -14.34
CA GLN A 382 -2.63 5.61 -14.08
C GLN A 382 -2.40 4.35 -13.27
N ILE A 383 -3.09 4.25 -12.13
CA ILE A 383 -3.20 3.01 -11.36
C ILE A 383 -4.58 2.43 -11.62
N THR A 384 -4.63 1.15 -11.99
CA THR A 384 -5.87 0.36 -12.04
C THR A 384 -5.81 -0.74 -10.99
N TRP A 385 -6.95 -1.08 -10.40
CA TRP A 385 -7.04 -2.19 -9.46
C TRP A 385 -8.21 -3.09 -9.78
N GLN A 386 -8.09 -4.38 -9.47
CA GLN A 386 -9.12 -5.40 -9.74
C GLN A 386 -9.01 -6.57 -8.73
N PRO A 387 -10.05 -7.41 -8.63
CA PRO A 387 -9.99 -8.71 -7.92
C PRO A 387 -9.00 -9.73 -8.51
#